data_AF-X8IY72-F1
#
_entry.id   AF-X8IY72-F1
#
_cell.length_a   1.000
_cell.length_b   1.000
_cell.length_c   1.000
_cell.angle_alpha   90.00
_cell.angle_beta   90.00
_cell.angle_gamma   90.00
#
_symmetry.space_group_name_H-M   'P 1'
#
loop_
_entity.id
_entity.type
_entity.pdbx_description
1 polymer ?
#
loop_
_entity_poly.entity_id
_entity_poly.type
_entity_poly.pdbx_seq_one_letter_code
_entity_poly.pdbx_strand_id
1 'polypeptide(L)'
;MAERRVAARQARGNVFLDFLKEIANEGRLTKCLTTSIDGLESQSSEIVANAVVPLYGDNRVLRCASRGCKGVSEGKTVALDETMLSRLPAPCEECTASYKKTNKQRRTGNEATRSLRPAVQQHISLSFTPVDMHIDADDEDLDDDYEDHLNTSELTSKHAVAGQGAVPSKSQQAPVGGQSKKRARPKRKAPIELPGIDAATITKFHDASRLILILGAQPRDPDLLNLMRDFATSVHAGDGAVIYIDPVALQGVQHNHIDIQLQVDVQEALGEVRRQMQRQRNLETSGAGDNYSDADIWFDLIENDIPIRLTEMPASYEGATCCLCNCGITDYLAKCTKCSDCYCYRRVQPENSIDDDSDSDEDEEPGKGSRANLPQDASMNQNLIDSAEVAPLNAEAQGELADDKSEDTFPFYEACIAFNALSGVSPLPPLSTAVESFVCPQCWAYRESGLYPHYVRPIPRESVENKKLYWPRMAMVVFYVEQFWPHTKQFMSLTAGRWKQLGWECILEPVKLQHLAERENVFRDLSWDKGTYQVVAVYITHGLDGQQGYQLNNSEGLRPAELLTQTLRIAEKVLEGASSSTVFFLSCGHPLHQPLLVEELRQWIDRVLLLGKPRRGP
;
A
#
# COMPACT_ATOMS: atom_id res chain seq x y z
N MET A 1 18.31 -18.67 5.54
CA MET A 1 16.97 -19.25 5.81
C MET A 1 17.04 -20.70 6.29
N ALA A 2 17.73 -21.61 5.58
CA ALA A 2 17.88 -23.01 6.00
C ALA A 2 18.46 -23.15 7.43
N GLU A 3 19.49 -22.37 7.78
CA GLU A 3 20.04 -22.33 9.15
C GLU A 3 18.98 -21.96 10.20
N ARG A 4 18.21 -20.89 9.96
CA ARG A 4 17.12 -20.46 10.86
C ARG A 4 16.05 -21.54 11.02
N ARG A 5 15.75 -22.26 9.94
CA ARG A 5 14.81 -23.40 9.95
C ARG A 5 15.33 -24.55 10.81
N VAL A 6 16.61 -24.90 10.67
CA VAL A 6 17.24 -25.95 11.49
C VAL A 6 17.26 -25.53 12.95
N ALA A 7 17.65 -24.29 13.23
CA ALA A 7 17.69 -23.72 14.58
C ALA A 7 16.30 -23.70 15.23
N ALA A 8 15.26 -23.30 14.50
CA ALA A 8 13.88 -23.28 14.99
C ALA A 8 13.44 -24.65 15.53
N ARG A 9 13.67 -25.74 14.80
CA ARG A 9 13.29 -27.09 15.28
C ARG A 9 14.08 -27.56 16.50
N GLN A 10 15.25 -26.99 16.75
CA GLN A 10 16.09 -27.31 17.89
C GLN A 10 15.86 -26.35 19.06
N ALA A 11 15.08 -25.28 18.85
CA ALA A 11 14.83 -24.31 19.89
C ALA A 11 14.05 -24.96 21.02
N ARG A 12 14.45 -24.63 22.25
CA ARG A 12 13.78 -25.12 23.46
C ARG A 12 12.51 -24.32 23.70
N GLY A 13 11.58 -24.93 24.44
CA GLY A 13 10.42 -24.22 24.98
C GLY A 13 10.86 -22.99 25.79
N ASN A 14 10.03 -21.95 25.76
CA ASN A 14 10.20 -20.74 26.57
C ASN A 14 8.92 -20.47 27.39
N VAL A 15 8.95 -19.45 28.23
CA VAL A 15 7.84 -19.11 29.14
C VAL A 15 6.57 -18.77 28.34
N PHE A 16 6.71 -18.12 27.19
CA PHE A 16 5.60 -17.84 26.27
C PHE A 16 4.92 -19.12 25.76
N LEU A 17 5.69 -20.10 25.29
CA LEU A 17 5.13 -21.37 24.80
C LEU A 17 4.46 -22.17 25.91
N ASP A 18 5.02 -22.14 27.12
CA ASP A 18 4.40 -22.78 28.27
C ASP A 18 3.12 -22.07 28.70
N PHE A 19 3.08 -20.74 28.69
CA PHE A 19 1.87 -19.95 28.91
C PHE A 19 0.80 -20.32 27.88
N LEU A 20 1.15 -20.36 26.60
CA LEU A 20 0.24 -20.67 25.49
C LEU A 20 -0.36 -22.07 25.64
N LYS A 21 0.44 -23.07 26.02
CA LYS A 21 -0.05 -24.43 26.33
C LYS A 21 -1.01 -24.42 27.51
N GLU A 22 -0.69 -23.68 28.56
CA GLU A 22 -1.49 -23.61 29.78
C GLU A 22 -2.88 -23.03 29.50
N ILE A 23 -2.97 -21.88 28.83
CA ILE A 23 -4.26 -21.29 28.45
C ILE A 23 -5.02 -22.11 27.41
N ALA A 24 -4.31 -22.86 26.54
CA ALA A 24 -4.94 -23.77 25.60
C ALA A 24 -5.56 -24.99 26.30
N ASN A 25 -4.86 -25.58 27.26
CA ASN A 25 -5.34 -26.70 28.06
C ASN A 25 -6.55 -26.33 28.92
N GLU A 26 -6.65 -25.07 29.34
CA GLU A 26 -7.83 -24.52 30.05
C GLU A 26 -8.99 -24.18 29.12
N GLY A 27 -8.84 -24.32 27.80
CA GLY A 27 -9.87 -23.90 26.83
C GLY A 27 -10.06 -22.39 26.75
N ARG A 28 -9.10 -21.60 27.23
CA ARG A 28 -9.13 -20.12 27.21
C ARG A 28 -8.46 -19.53 25.98
N LEU A 29 -7.65 -20.32 25.26
CA LEU A 29 -7.06 -19.90 23.98
C LEU A 29 -8.05 -20.12 22.83
N THR A 30 -8.61 -19.04 22.30
CA THR A 30 -9.43 -19.09 21.08
C THR A 30 -8.57 -19.28 19.84
N LYS A 31 -7.58 -18.40 19.64
CA LYS A 31 -6.65 -18.37 18.51
C LYS A 31 -5.31 -17.75 18.90
N CYS A 32 -4.26 -18.15 18.20
CA CYS A 32 -2.92 -17.57 18.31
C CYS A 32 -2.45 -17.13 16.92
N LEU A 33 -2.53 -15.83 16.63
CA LEU A 33 -2.01 -15.28 15.38
C LEU A 33 -0.53 -14.94 15.59
N THR A 34 0.36 -15.54 14.81
CA THR A 34 1.80 -15.33 14.94
C THR A 34 2.38 -14.70 13.69
N THR A 35 3.21 -13.68 13.87
CA THR A 35 4.08 -13.14 12.83
C THR A 35 5.41 -13.90 12.75
N SER A 36 5.70 -14.75 13.74
CA SER A 36 6.85 -15.63 13.68
C SER A 36 6.67 -16.67 12.57
N ILE A 37 7.77 -16.98 11.91
CA ILE A 37 7.84 -18.00 10.87
C ILE A 37 8.58 -19.24 11.36
N ASP A 38 9.10 -19.25 12.58
CA ASP A 38 9.87 -20.38 13.13
C ASP A 38 9.01 -21.62 13.40
N GLY A 39 7.71 -21.43 13.63
CA GLY A 39 6.73 -22.48 13.85
C GLY A 39 6.78 -23.11 15.25
N LEU A 40 7.41 -22.44 16.22
CA LEU A 40 7.58 -22.97 17.58
C LEU A 40 6.25 -23.19 18.30
N GLU A 41 5.28 -22.31 18.08
CA GLU A 41 3.95 -22.39 18.67
C GLU A 41 3.23 -23.67 18.24
N SER A 42 3.31 -23.98 16.94
CA SER A 42 2.72 -25.18 16.34
C SER A 42 3.43 -26.48 16.73
N GLN A 43 4.70 -26.44 17.11
CA GLN A 43 5.43 -27.61 17.63
C GLN A 43 5.15 -27.87 19.11
N SER A 44 4.58 -26.88 19.81
CA SER A 44 4.49 -26.91 21.26
C SER A 44 3.54 -27.99 21.79
N SER A 45 2.35 -28.12 21.19
CA SER A 45 1.34 -29.14 21.46
C SER A 45 0.30 -29.17 20.33
N GLU A 46 -0.42 -30.29 20.17
CA GLU A 46 -1.47 -30.42 19.14
C GLU A 46 -2.62 -29.42 19.34
N ILE A 47 -3.01 -29.15 20.60
CA ILE A 47 -4.07 -28.21 20.92
C ILE A 47 -3.68 -26.79 20.49
N VAL A 48 -2.45 -26.38 20.80
CA VAL A 48 -1.92 -25.07 20.37
C VAL A 48 -1.78 -25.03 18.84
N ALA A 49 -1.27 -26.09 18.20
CA ALA A 49 -1.14 -26.15 16.74
C ALA A 49 -2.47 -25.92 16.01
N ASN A 50 -3.59 -26.41 16.56
CA ASN A 50 -4.93 -26.19 16.02
C ASN A 50 -5.46 -24.76 16.22
N ALA A 51 -4.90 -24.02 17.17
CA ALA A 51 -5.23 -22.63 17.45
C ALA A 51 -4.33 -21.63 16.72
N VAL A 52 -3.13 -22.04 16.28
CA VAL A 52 -2.13 -21.17 15.66
C VAL A 52 -2.47 -20.84 14.20
N VAL A 53 -2.34 -19.56 13.84
CA VAL A 53 -2.47 -19.05 12.48
C VAL A 53 -1.18 -18.29 12.13
N PRO A 54 -0.29 -18.86 11.29
CA PRO A 54 0.97 -18.21 10.91
C PRO A 54 0.75 -17.18 9.79
N LEU A 55 0.77 -15.88 10.12
CA LEU A 55 0.42 -14.79 9.20
C LEU A 55 1.37 -14.67 8.00
N TYR A 56 2.67 -14.88 8.24
CA TYR A 56 3.70 -14.87 7.20
C TYR A 56 4.07 -16.27 6.70
N GLY A 57 3.33 -17.30 7.11
CA GLY A 57 3.59 -18.70 6.78
C GLY A 57 4.56 -19.40 7.73
N ASP A 58 4.95 -20.62 7.39
CA ASP A 58 5.66 -21.54 8.28
C ASP A 58 6.96 -22.03 7.63
N ASN A 59 8.10 -21.65 8.21
CA ASN A 59 9.42 -22.00 7.71
C ASN A 59 9.74 -23.50 7.87
N ARG A 60 8.93 -24.27 8.61
CA ARG A 60 9.03 -25.74 8.76
C ARG A 60 8.42 -26.50 7.60
N VAL A 61 7.67 -25.83 6.72
CA VAL A 61 7.12 -26.42 5.49
C VAL A 61 7.85 -25.88 4.27
N LEU A 62 8.09 -26.73 3.26
CA LEU A 62 8.54 -26.29 1.95
C LEU A 62 7.41 -26.35 0.93
N ARG A 63 7.36 -25.33 0.07
CA ARG A 63 6.46 -25.26 -1.09
C ARG A 63 7.24 -25.24 -2.39
N CYS A 64 6.70 -25.89 -3.40
CA CYS A 64 7.21 -25.79 -4.78
C CYS A 64 6.59 -24.56 -5.46
N ALA A 65 7.34 -23.88 -6.32
CA ALA A 65 6.81 -22.76 -7.11
C ALA A 65 5.87 -23.21 -8.25
N SER A 66 5.83 -24.51 -8.56
CA SER A 66 4.98 -25.06 -9.60
C SER A 66 3.49 -25.00 -9.21
N ARG A 67 2.68 -24.35 -10.05
CA ARG A 67 1.22 -24.27 -9.89
C ARG A 67 0.64 -25.69 -9.77
N GLY A 68 -0.12 -25.96 -8.71
CA GLY A 68 -0.74 -27.28 -8.52
C GLY A 68 0.03 -28.23 -7.59
N CYS A 69 1.28 -27.92 -7.23
CA CYS A 69 2.07 -28.76 -6.32
C CYS A 69 1.58 -28.64 -4.86
N LYS A 70 1.42 -29.78 -4.17
CA LYS A 70 1.01 -29.83 -2.77
C LYS A 70 2.13 -29.49 -1.77
N GLY A 71 3.34 -29.15 -2.24
CA GLY A 71 4.49 -28.94 -1.37
C GLY A 71 5.02 -30.23 -0.75
N VAL A 72 5.85 -30.09 0.29
CA VAL A 72 6.52 -31.21 0.96
C VAL A 72 6.14 -31.19 2.44
N SER A 73 5.81 -32.37 3.00
CA SER A 73 5.46 -32.51 4.41
C SER A 73 6.66 -32.24 5.32
N GLU A 74 6.43 -31.78 6.55
CA GLU A 74 7.49 -31.43 7.52
C GLU A 74 8.53 -32.56 7.69
N GLY A 75 8.09 -33.81 7.82
CA GLY A 75 8.98 -34.97 7.97
C GLY A 75 9.93 -35.20 6.77
N LYS A 76 9.43 -35.02 5.54
CA LYS A 76 10.28 -35.10 4.32
C LYS A 76 11.20 -33.89 4.19
N THR A 77 10.80 -32.77 4.79
CA THR A 77 11.54 -31.53 4.69
C THR A 77 12.85 -31.57 5.47
N VAL A 78 12.91 -32.34 6.57
CA VAL A 78 14.15 -32.56 7.35
C VAL A 78 15.29 -33.08 6.48
N ALA A 79 15.01 -34.03 5.59
CA ALA A 79 16.01 -34.62 4.71
C ALA A 79 16.56 -33.62 3.67
N LEU A 80 15.87 -32.50 3.43
CA LEU A 80 16.25 -31.49 2.44
C LEU A 80 17.08 -30.35 3.03
N ASP A 81 17.25 -30.30 4.36
CA ASP A 81 17.97 -29.20 4.99
C ASP A 81 19.46 -29.20 4.69
N GLU A 82 20.09 -30.37 4.61
CA GLU A 82 21.50 -30.48 4.19
C GLU A 82 21.71 -29.96 2.76
N THR A 83 20.76 -30.23 1.87
CA THR A 83 20.76 -29.70 0.50
C THR A 83 20.63 -28.18 0.51
N MET A 84 19.70 -27.62 1.30
CA MET A 84 19.51 -26.17 1.37
C MET A 84 20.66 -25.45 2.08
N LEU A 85 21.31 -26.09 3.08
CA LEU A 85 22.49 -25.57 3.77
C LEU A 85 23.72 -25.51 2.85
N SER A 86 23.85 -26.47 1.92
CA SER A 86 24.89 -26.42 0.88
C SER A 86 24.62 -25.39 -0.21
N ARG A 87 23.60 -24.53 -0.05
CA ARG A 87 23.15 -23.50 -1.01
C ARG A 87 22.73 -24.08 -2.36
N LEU A 88 22.43 -25.37 -2.40
CA LEU A 88 21.90 -26.02 -3.60
C LEU A 88 20.37 -25.91 -3.62
N PRO A 89 19.76 -25.70 -4.79
CA PRO A 89 18.30 -25.71 -4.90
C PRO A 89 17.77 -27.10 -4.58
N ALA A 90 16.87 -27.20 -3.59
CA ALA A 90 16.19 -28.45 -3.27
C ALA A 90 15.11 -28.73 -4.34
N PRO A 91 15.23 -29.77 -5.19
CA PRO A 91 14.24 -30.01 -6.23
C PRO A 91 12.96 -30.61 -5.63
N CYS A 92 11.80 -30.21 -6.16
CA CYS A 92 10.55 -30.90 -5.87
C CYS A 92 10.53 -32.22 -6.64
N GLU A 93 10.65 -33.35 -5.94
CA GLU A 93 10.66 -34.68 -6.56
C GLU A 93 9.41 -34.94 -7.42
N GLU A 94 8.22 -34.60 -6.91
CA GLU A 94 6.96 -34.82 -7.61
C GLU A 94 6.89 -34.00 -8.92
N CYS A 95 7.19 -32.70 -8.85
CA CYS A 95 7.15 -31.83 -10.02
C CYS A 95 8.25 -32.18 -11.03
N THR A 96 9.44 -32.51 -10.54
CA THR A 96 10.58 -32.93 -11.38
C THR A 96 10.28 -34.24 -12.10
N ALA A 97 9.72 -35.24 -11.40
CA ALA A 97 9.34 -36.51 -12.01
C ALA A 97 8.16 -36.37 -12.99
N SER A 98 7.20 -35.49 -12.70
CA SER A 98 6.06 -35.23 -13.58
C SER A 98 6.45 -34.47 -14.86
N TYR A 99 7.58 -33.76 -14.84
CA TYR A 99 8.07 -32.98 -15.96
C TYR A 99 8.64 -33.88 -17.05
N LYS A 100 7.77 -34.34 -17.96
CA LYS A 100 8.19 -35.01 -19.19
C LYS A 100 8.50 -33.96 -20.25
N LYS A 101 9.77 -33.81 -20.63
CA LYS A 101 10.17 -33.01 -21.81
C LYS A 101 9.54 -33.64 -23.05
N THR A 102 8.40 -33.13 -23.51
CA THR A 102 7.89 -33.47 -24.84
C THR A 102 8.53 -32.53 -25.84
N ASN A 103 9.14 -33.06 -26.91
CA ASN A 103 9.89 -32.30 -27.93
C ASN A 103 9.08 -31.20 -28.66
N LYS A 104 7.78 -31.05 -28.37
CA LYS A 104 6.86 -30.11 -29.04
C LYS A 104 6.23 -29.06 -28.11
N GLN A 105 6.42 -29.13 -26.79
CA GLN A 105 5.91 -28.09 -25.89
C GLN A 105 6.95 -26.98 -25.70
N ARG A 106 6.54 -25.72 -25.93
CA ARG A 106 7.27 -24.55 -25.43
C ARG A 106 7.58 -24.79 -23.95
N ARG A 107 8.83 -24.50 -23.55
CA ARG A 107 9.35 -24.73 -22.20
C ARG A 107 8.47 -24.02 -21.15
N THR A 108 7.47 -24.71 -20.60
CA THR A 108 6.68 -24.19 -19.48
C THR A 108 7.42 -24.51 -18.19
N GLY A 109 8.32 -23.60 -17.77
CA GLY A 109 9.00 -23.65 -16.48
C GLY A 109 10.45 -24.12 -16.52
N ASN A 110 11.37 -23.31 -15.98
CA ASN A 110 12.76 -23.67 -15.74
C ASN A 110 12.89 -24.52 -14.45
N GLU A 111 14.09 -25.02 -14.17
CA GLU A 111 14.36 -25.79 -12.94
C GLU A 111 14.03 -25.00 -11.67
N ALA A 112 14.26 -23.69 -11.67
CA ALA A 112 13.91 -22.79 -10.56
C ALA A 112 12.40 -22.83 -10.23
N THR A 113 11.51 -22.95 -11.22
CA THR A 113 10.05 -23.09 -10.97
C THR A 113 9.66 -24.43 -10.32
N ARG A 114 10.57 -25.41 -10.29
CA ARG A 114 10.40 -26.71 -9.64
C ARG A 114 11.23 -26.85 -8.37
N SER A 115 11.96 -25.81 -7.98
CA SER A 115 12.68 -25.79 -6.71
C SER A 115 11.72 -25.56 -5.54
N LEU A 116 12.02 -26.22 -4.44
CA LEU A 116 11.37 -26.03 -3.16
C LEU A 116 11.92 -24.80 -2.47
N ARG A 117 11.04 -24.06 -1.82
CA ARG A 117 11.36 -22.88 -1.00
C ARG A 117 10.57 -22.91 0.29
N PRO A 118 11.03 -22.24 1.35
CA PRO A 118 10.23 -22.02 2.56
C PRO A 118 8.81 -21.55 2.24
N ALA A 119 7.83 -22.09 2.95
CA ALA A 119 6.43 -21.68 2.86
C ALA A 119 6.17 -20.37 3.60
N VAL A 120 7.02 -19.37 3.35
CA VAL A 120 7.01 -18.04 3.95
C VAL A 120 6.73 -16.98 2.88
N GLN A 121 6.09 -15.89 3.26
CA GLN A 121 5.77 -14.73 2.41
C GLN A 121 6.25 -13.42 3.05
N GLN A 122 6.56 -12.42 2.20
CA GLN A 122 7.07 -11.11 2.65
C GLN A 122 5.97 -10.17 3.14
N HIS A 123 4.73 -10.36 2.67
CA HIS A 123 3.59 -9.54 3.04
C HIS A 123 2.49 -10.45 3.57
N ILE A 124 1.69 -9.95 4.51
CA ILE A 124 0.43 -10.60 4.85
C ILE A 124 -0.45 -10.42 3.60
N SER A 125 -0.45 -11.42 2.71
CA SER A 125 -1.39 -11.41 1.60
C SER A 125 -2.78 -11.68 2.16
N LEU A 126 -3.41 -10.66 2.73
CA LEU A 126 -4.86 -10.56 2.88
C LEU A 126 -5.52 -10.38 1.50
N SER A 127 -4.87 -10.75 0.39
CA SER A 127 -5.44 -10.70 -0.95
C SER A 127 -6.55 -11.75 -1.04
N PHE A 128 -7.74 -11.31 -0.66
CA PHE A 128 -8.99 -11.99 -0.79
C PHE A 128 -9.26 -12.24 -2.27
N THR A 129 -9.46 -13.51 -2.60
CA THR A 129 -9.69 -14.08 -3.93
C THR A 129 -8.50 -14.06 -4.90
N PRO A 130 -8.27 -15.16 -5.65
CA PRO A 130 -7.59 -15.04 -6.92
C PRO A 130 -8.37 -14.01 -7.75
N VAL A 131 -7.69 -13.03 -8.32
CA VAL A 131 -8.27 -12.14 -9.33
C VAL A 131 -8.75 -13.01 -10.49
N ASP A 132 -10.01 -13.45 -10.46
CA ASP A 132 -10.71 -13.91 -11.63
C ASP A 132 -10.94 -12.66 -12.47
N MET A 133 -10.00 -12.40 -13.38
CA MET A 133 -10.28 -11.51 -14.50
C MET A 133 -11.41 -12.18 -15.30
N HIS A 134 -12.63 -11.68 -15.13
CA HIS A 134 -13.61 -11.75 -16.20
C HIS A 134 -13.07 -10.84 -17.31
N ILE A 135 -12.28 -11.43 -18.20
CA ILE A 135 -12.18 -10.92 -19.56
C ILE A 135 -13.56 -11.21 -20.13
N ASP A 136 -14.38 -10.18 -20.26
CA ASP A 136 -15.63 -10.29 -20.99
C ASP A 136 -15.27 -10.84 -22.38
N ALA A 137 -15.80 -12.02 -22.70
CA ALA A 137 -15.61 -12.65 -24.00
C ALA A 137 -16.45 -11.97 -25.09
N ASP A 138 -16.98 -10.77 -24.81
CA ASP A 138 -17.90 -10.03 -25.67
C ASP A 138 -17.17 -8.95 -26.51
N ASP A 139 -15.85 -8.79 -26.35
CA ASP A 139 -15.03 -7.86 -27.16
C ASP A 139 -14.25 -8.56 -28.29
N GLU A 140 -14.54 -9.84 -28.63
CA GLU A 140 -13.90 -10.51 -29.76
C GLU A 140 -14.54 -10.26 -31.15
N ASP A 141 -15.64 -9.51 -31.27
CA ASP A 141 -16.32 -9.31 -32.57
C ASP A 141 -16.75 -7.85 -32.86
N LEU A 142 -15.86 -6.88 -32.65
CA LEU A 142 -15.92 -5.61 -33.41
C LEU A 142 -14.74 -5.57 -34.36
N ASP A 143 -14.97 -6.13 -35.55
CA ASP A 143 -14.13 -5.93 -36.73
C ASP A 143 -13.94 -4.43 -36.94
N ASP A 144 -12.77 -3.92 -36.53
CA ASP A 144 -12.23 -2.64 -37.00
C ASP A 144 -11.88 -2.80 -38.49
N ASP A 145 -12.90 -2.76 -39.35
CA ASP A 145 -12.76 -2.46 -40.77
C ASP A 145 -12.35 -0.99 -40.92
N TYR A 146 -11.08 -0.71 -40.57
CA TYR A 146 -10.41 0.52 -40.94
C TYR A 146 -9.93 0.37 -42.39
N GLU A 147 -10.85 0.50 -43.35
CA GLU A 147 -10.48 0.61 -44.76
C GLU A 147 -9.73 1.93 -45.00
N ASP A 148 -8.43 1.78 -45.26
CA ASP A 148 -7.54 2.85 -45.68
C ASP A 148 -7.87 3.24 -47.13
N HIS A 149 -8.75 4.23 -47.30
CA HIS A 149 -9.05 4.80 -48.61
C HIS A 149 -7.88 5.67 -49.12
N LEU A 150 -6.88 5.03 -49.71
CA LEU A 150 -5.94 5.68 -50.61
C LEU A 150 -6.58 5.84 -52.00
N ASN A 151 -7.03 7.05 -52.27
CA ASN A 151 -7.37 7.54 -53.60
C ASN A 151 -6.18 7.36 -54.56
N THR A 152 -6.34 6.49 -55.56
CA THR A 152 -5.56 6.60 -56.80
C THR A 152 -6.50 6.46 -57.99
N SER A 153 -6.72 7.57 -58.67
CA SER A 153 -7.30 7.63 -60.00
C SER A 153 -6.36 7.01 -61.04
N GLU A 154 -6.89 6.19 -61.95
CA GLU A 154 -6.87 6.43 -63.41
C GLU A 154 -7.05 5.13 -64.24
N LEU A 155 -8.06 5.19 -65.12
CA LEU A 155 -8.10 4.74 -66.52
C LEU A 155 -7.62 3.32 -66.91
N THR A 156 -8.57 2.48 -67.34
CA THR A 156 -8.81 2.04 -68.75
C THR A 156 -9.73 0.80 -68.76
N SER A 157 -10.95 0.93 -69.29
CA SER A 157 -11.41 0.50 -70.64
C SER A 157 -11.85 -0.98 -70.78
N LYS A 158 -13.18 -1.12 -70.96
CA LYS A 158 -13.93 -1.97 -71.90
C LYS A 158 -13.43 -3.41 -72.18
N HIS A 159 -14.30 -4.40 -71.95
CA HIS A 159 -15.02 -5.09 -73.04
C HIS A 159 -16.17 -5.97 -72.52
N ALA A 160 -17.27 -5.93 -73.27
CA ALA A 160 -18.47 -6.75 -73.13
C ALA A 160 -18.24 -8.19 -73.63
N VAL A 161 -19.11 -9.13 -73.26
CA VAL A 161 -20.02 -9.86 -74.18
C VAL A 161 -20.85 -10.89 -73.41
N ALA A 162 -22.12 -10.95 -73.79
CA ALA A 162 -23.19 -11.82 -73.31
C ALA A 162 -23.01 -13.30 -73.68
N GLY A 163 -23.66 -14.19 -72.92
CA GLY A 163 -23.85 -15.58 -73.30
C GLY A 163 -24.84 -16.30 -72.38
N GLN A 164 -26.07 -16.47 -72.87
CA GLN A 164 -27.17 -17.24 -72.27
C GLN A 164 -26.84 -18.74 -72.16
N GLY A 165 -27.41 -19.42 -71.16
CA GLY A 165 -27.45 -20.89 -71.11
C GLY A 165 -28.15 -21.43 -69.87
N ALA A 166 -29.33 -22.01 -70.05
CA ALA A 166 -30.18 -22.60 -69.02
C ALA A 166 -29.77 -24.05 -68.64
N VAL A 167 -29.83 -24.38 -67.33
CA VAL A 167 -30.38 -25.59 -66.63
C VAL A 167 -29.90 -27.01 -67.11
N PRO A 168 -29.68 -28.08 -66.28
CA PRO A 168 -30.30 -28.43 -64.97
C PRO A 168 -29.41 -29.09 -63.87
N SER A 169 -29.94 -29.02 -62.63
CA SER A 169 -29.92 -29.98 -61.50
C SER A 169 -28.80 -31.04 -61.33
N LYS A 170 -28.17 -31.07 -60.14
CA LYS A 170 -28.08 -32.23 -59.22
C LYS A 170 -27.25 -31.96 -57.94
N SER A 171 -27.52 -32.80 -56.93
CA SER A 171 -26.83 -33.08 -55.64
C SER A 171 -26.80 -31.97 -54.59
N GLN A 172 -27.57 -32.08 -53.49
CA GLN A 172 -27.26 -32.90 -52.29
C GLN A 172 -25.86 -32.62 -51.72
N GLN A 173 -25.79 -31.80 -50.67
CA GLN A 173 -24.92 -32.03 -49.52
C GLN A 173 -25.39 -31.16 -48.34
N ALA A 174 -25.81 -31.83 -47.26
CA ALA A 174 -26.03 -31.22 -45.96
C ALA A 174 -24.67 -31.05 -45.26
N PRO A 175 -24.37 -29.89 -44.65
CA PRO A 175 -23.22 -29.80 -43.76
C PRO A 175 -23.65 -30.28 -42.37
N VAL A 176 -23.22 -31.50 -42.03
CA VAL A 176 -23.14 -31.98 -40.66
C VAL A 176 -21.98 -31.22 -39.98
N GLY A 177 -22.28 -30.01 -39.51
CA GLY A 177 -21.39 -29.24 -38.66
C GLY A 177 -21.52 -29.68 -37.20
N GLY A 178 -20.87 -30.78 -36.84
CA GLY A 178 -20.74 -31.21 -35.45
C GLY A 178 -19.87 -30.23 -34.67
N GLN A 179 -20.49 -29.23 -34.02
CA GLN A 179 -19.82 -28.40 -33.04
C GLN A 179 -19.37 -29.27 -31.86
N SER A 180 -18.07 -29.51 -31.80
CA SER A 180 -17.43 -30.15 -30.66
C SER A 180 -17.57 -29.22 -29.45
N LYS A 181 -18.49 -29.56 -28.54
CA LYS A 181 -18.62 -28.92 -27.23
C LYS A 181 -17.26 -28.99 -26.51
N LYS A 182 -16.49 -27.90 -26.58
CA LYS A 182 -15.30 -27.69 -25.74
C LYS A 182 -15.79 -27.67 -24.29
N ARG A 183 -15.69 -28.81 -23.61
CA ARG A 183 -15.93 -28.90 -22.17
C ARG A 183 -14.96 -27.95 -21.48
N ALA A 184 -15.48 -26.91 -20.85
CA ALA A 184 -14.72 -26.02 -19.99
C ALA A 184 -13.96 -26.87 -18.96
N ARG A 185 -12.63 -26.80 -19.00
CA ARG A 185 -11.79 -27.47 -18.01
C ARG A 185 -12.11 -26.85 -16.64
N PRO A 186 -12.39 -27.65 -15.60
CA PRO A 186 -12.60 -27.13 -14.27
C PRO A 186 -11.35 -26.35 -13.84
N LYS A 187 -11.53 -25.05 -13.53
CA LYS A 187 -10.50 -24.18 -12.97
C LYS A 187 -10.03 -24.80 -11.65
N ARG A 188 -8.78 -25.24 -11.61
CA ARG A 188 -8.18 -25.87 -10.42
C ARG A 188 -7.66 -24.78 -9.48
N LYS A 189 -8.12 -24.80 -8.23
CA LYS A 189 -7.68 -23.92 -7.14
C LYS A 189 -6.19 -24.10 -6.85
N ALA A 190 -5.55 -23.03 -6.35
CA ALA A 190 -4.16 -23.05 -5.93
C ALA A 190 -3.97 -24.00 -4.72
N PRO A 191 -2.84 -24.73 -4.61
CA PRO A 191 -2.62 -25.68 -3.52
C PRO A 191 -1.84 -25.03 -2.39
N ILE A 192 -2.38 -25.19 -1.18
CA ILE A 192 -1.96 -24.53 0.06
C ILE A 192 -2.14 -23.01 -0.08
N GLU A 193 -3.41 -22.60 -0.13
CA GLU A 193 -3.77 -21.30 0.44
C GLU A 193 -3.33 -21.39 1.92
N LEU A 194 -2.36 -20.57 2.32
CA LEU A 194 -2.34 -20.12 3.71
C LEU A 194 -3.79 -19.71 4.00
N PRO A 195 -4.43 -20.21 5.06
CA PRO A 195 -5.86 -20.04 5.26
C PRO A 195 -6.19 -18.57 5.01
N GLY A 196 -6.91 -18.30 3.92
CA GLY A 196 -7.26 -16.93 3.57
C GLY A 196 -8.03 -16.40 4.75
N ILE A 197 -7.47 -15.44 5.46
CA ILE A 197 -8.08 -14.87 6.66
C ILE A 197 -9.17 -13.91 6.18
N ASP A 198 -10.22 -14.44 5.54
CA ASP A 198 -11.33 -13.61 5.04
C ASP A 198 -12.01 -12.88 6.20
N ALA A 199 -12.62 -11.73 5.91
CA ALA A 199 -13.29 -10.93 6.93
C ALA A 199 -14.30 -11.76 7.74
N ALA A 200 -14.92 -12.77 7.12
CA ALA A 200 -15.82 -13.72 7.77
C ALA A 200 -15.10 -14.67 8.75
N THR A 201 -13.87 -15.07 8.45
CA THR A 201 -12.99 -15.87 9.30
C THR A 201 -12.43 -15.02 10.44
N ILE A 202 -12.10 -13.75 10.16
CA ILE A 202 -11.75 -12.76 11.19
C ILE A 202 -12.93 -12.57 12.15
N THR A 203 -14.17 -12.42 11.65
CA THR A 203 -15.36 -12.30 12.52
C THR A 203 -15.52 -13.53 13.40
N LYS A 204 -15.40 -14.72 12.80
CA LYS A 204 -15.44 -15.98 13.56
C LYS A 204 -14.33 -16.13 14.60
N PHE A 205 -13.20 -15.43 14.48
CA PHE A 205 -12.12 -15.52 15.45
C PHE A 205 -12.41 -14.80 16.76
N HIS A 206 -13.32 -13.82 16.76
CA HIS A 206 -13.53 -12.95 17.91
C HIS A 206 -14.94 -12.98 18.50
N ASP A 207 -15.92 -13.65 17.90
CA ASP A 207 -17.33 -13.66 18.38
C ASP A 207 -17.50 -14.03 19.88
N ALA A 208 -16.52 -14.69 20.50
CA ALA A 208 -16.51 -14.99 21.94
C ALA A 208 -15.30 -14.46 22.71
N SER A 209 -14.35 -13.80 22.04
CA SER A 209 -13.11 -13.35 22.66
C SER A 209 -13.35 -12.07 23.45
N ARG A 210 -13.03 -12.06 24.74
CA ARG A 210 -13.11 -10.88 25.62
C ARG A 210 -11.76 -10.22 25.88
N LEU A 211 -10.68 -10.82 25.39
CA LEU A 211 -9.33 -10.34 25.63
C LEU A 211 -8.47 -10.57 24.38
N ILE A 212 -7.74 -9.55 23.99
CA ILE A 212 -6.63 -9.64 23.02
C ILE A 212 -5.32 -9.35 23.75
N LEU A 213 -4.36 -10.25 23.58
CA LEU A 213 -2.99 -10.08 24.04
C LEU A 213 -2.07 -9.92 22.84
N ILE A 214 -1.44 -8.75 22.72
CA ILE A 214 -0.42 -8.46 21.71
C ILE A 214 0.94 -8.55 22.39
N LEU A 215 1.77 -9.50 21.99
CA LEU A 215 2.99 -9.87 22.70
C LEU A 215 4.21 -9.72 21.78
N GLY A 216 5.16 -8.85 22.13
CA GLY A 216 6.46 -8.76 21.47
C GLY A 216 6.42 -8.41 19.97
N ALA A 217 5.30 -7.86 19.50
CA ALA A 217 5.06 -7.57 18.10
C ALA A 217 4.78 -6.09 17.93
N GLN A 218 5.76 -5.33 17.43
CA GLN A 218 5.53 -3.96 16.96
C GLN A 218 4.89 -4.04 15.57
N PRO A 219 3.59 -3.71 15.43
CA PRO A 219 2.91 -3.79 14.15
C PRO A 219 3.39 -2.65 13.25
N ARG A 220 4.46 -2.91 12.48
CA ARG A 220 4.98 -2.00 11.46
C ARG A 220 4.31 -2.20 10.11
N ASP A 221 3.74 -3.39 9.89
CA ASP A 221 3.00 -3.73 8.68
C ASP A 221 1.60 -3.09 8.75
N PRO A 222 1.22 -2.23 7.79
CA PRO A 222 -0.11 -1.62 7.75
C PRO A 222 -1.26 -2.63 7.75
N ASP A 223 -1.08 -3.80 7.14
CA ASP A 223 -2.12 -4.84 7.10
C ASP A 223 -2.28 -5.50 8.47
N LEU A 224 -1.18 -5.67 9.22
CA LEU A 224 -1.22 -6.14 10.61
C LEU A 224 -1.85 -5.10 11.54
N LEU A 225 -1.53 -3.81 11.35
CA LEU A 225 -2.15 -2.71 12.10
C LEU A 225 -3.67 -2.68 11.90
N ASN A 226 -4.13 -2.79 10.66
CA ASN A 226 -5.54 -2.84 10.33
C ASN A 226 -6.20 -4.07 10.96
N LEU A 227 -5.58 -5.24 10.83
CA LEU A 227 -6.06 -6.47 11.44
C LEU A 227 -6.20 -6.35 12.97
N MET A 228 -5.20 -5.77 13.65
CA MET A 228 -5.23 -5.53 15.09
C MET A 228 -6.35 -4.57 15.48
N ARG A 229 -6.56 -3.50 14.71
CA ARG A 229 -7.64 -2.55 14.92
C ARG A 229 -9.02 -3.19 14.75
N ASP A 230 -9.19 -4.04 13.74
CA ASP A 230 -10.43 -4.76 13.49
C ASP A 230 -10.74 -5.71 14.65
N PHE A 231 -9.72 -6.42 15.15
CA PHE A 231 -9.87 -7.27 16.34
C PHE A 231 -10.21 -6.47 17.58
N ALA A 232 -9.50 -5.37 17.83
CA ALA A 232 -9.74 -4.50 18.98
C ALA A 232 -11.17 -3.96 18.98
N THR A 233 -11.62 -3.42 17.84
CA THR A 233 -12.99 -2.90 17.66
C THR A 233 -14.03 -3.95 18.02
N SER A 234 -13.81 -5.20 17.60
CA SER A 234 -14.77 -6.26 17.88
C SER A 234 -14.76 -6.72 19.33
N VAL A 235 -13.58 -6.86 19.94
CA VAL A 235 -13.47 -7.21 21.35
C VAL A 235 -14.06 -6.12 22.25
N HIS A 236 -13.85 -4.84 21.90
CA HIS A 236 -14.49 -3.71 22.57
C HIS A 236 -16.01 -3.72 22.42
N ALA A 237 -16.56 -4.15 21.28
CA ALA A 237 -18.00 -4.32 21.11
C ALA A 237 -18.60 -5.39 22.04
N GLY A 238 -17.79 -6.33 22.53
CA GLY A 238 -18.15 -7.35 23.51
C GLY A 238 -17.74 -7.01 24.96
N ASP A 239 -17.49 -5.73 25.27
CA ASP A 239 -16.98 -5.25 26.57
C ASP A 239 -15.66 -5.92 27.00
N GLY A 240 -14.85 -6.33 26.03
CA GLY A 240 -13.52 -6.88 26.24
C GLY A 240 -12.40 -5.84 26.28
N ALA A 241 -11.17 -6.31 26.42
CA ALA A 241 -9.97 -5.46 26.50
C ALA A 241 -8.84 -5.92 25.57
N VAL A 242 -7.96 -4.99 25.24
CA VAL A 242 -6.78 -5.14 24.39
C VAL A 242 -5.54 -4.73 25.17
N ILE A 243 -4.64 -5.69 25.40
CA ILE A 243 -3.42 -5.49 26.18
C ILE A 243 -2.21 -5.69 25.26
N TYR A 244 -1.29 -4.74 25.29
CA TYR A 244 -0.01 -4.82 24.62
C TYR A 244 1.12 -5.01 25.64
N ILE A 245 2.00 -5.98 25.38
CA ILE A 245 3.15 -6.29 26.22
C ILE A 245 4.40 -6.35 25.34
N ASP A 246 5.33 -5.42 25.56
CA ASP A 246 6.61 -5.34 24.85
C ASP A 246 7.60 -4.47 25.64
N PRO A 247 8.91 -4.69 25.57
CA PRO A 247 9.91 -3.78 26.15
C PRO A 247 9.84 -2.34 25.62
N VAL A 248 9.25 -2.12 24.44
CA VAL A 248 9.15 -0.82 23.78
C VAL A 248 7.69 -0.37 23.69
N ALA A 249 7.41 0.84 24.20
CA ALA A 249 6.10 1.45 24.01
C ALA A 249 5.86 1.83 22.55
N LEU A 250 4.72 1.41 22.00
CA LEU A 250 4.12 1.94 20.78
C LEU A 250 3.80 3.43 20.94
N GLN A 251 4.14 4.21 19.92
CA GLN A 251 3.88 5.65 19.89
C GLN A 251 2.91 5.99 18.77
N GLY A 252 2.11 7.04 18.99
CA GLY A 252 1.21 7.60 17.98
C GLY A 252 -0.25 7.16 18.10
N VAL A 253 -1.14 7.95 17.50
CA VAL A 253 -2.60 7.81 17.60
C VAL A 253 -3.16 6.54 16.95
N GLN A 254 -2.38 5.90 16.08
CA GLN A 254 -2.76 4.65 15.41
C GLN A 254 -2.96 3.47 16.38
N HIS A 255 -2.46 3.59 17.61
CA HIS A 255 -2.55 2.58 18.68
C HIS A 255 -3.61 2.90 19.76
N ASN A 256 -4.49 3.87 19.52
CA ASN A 256 -5.55 4.25 20.47
C ASN A 256 -6.58 3.14 20.77
N HIS A 257 -6.52 2.02 20.06
CA HIS A 257 -7.36 0.84 20.27
C HIS A 257 -6.76 -0.13 21.31
N ILE A 258 -5.63 0.21 21.93
CA ILE A 258 -4.98 -0.58 22.99
C ILE A 258 -5.33 0.06 24.33
N ASP A 259 -5.97 -0.72 25.22
CA ASP A 259 -6.44 -0.21 26.52
C ASP A 259 -5.31 -0.15 27.54
N ILE A 260 -4.44 -1.16 27.53
CA ILE A 260 -3.34 -1.29 28.50
C ILE A 260 -2.05 -1.57 27.75
N GLN A 261 -1.02 -0.79 28.07
CA GLN A 261 0.32 -0.96 27.54
C GLN A 261 1.32 -1.26 28.66
N LEU A 262 1.86 -2.48 28.66
CA LEU A 262 2.85 -2.93 29.63
C LEU A 262 4.25 -2.89 29.00
N GLN A 263 5.07 -1.93 29.44
CA GLN A 263 6.45 -1.80 28.97
C GLN A 263 7.39 -2.70 29.77
N VAL A 264 7.42 -3.99 29.43
CA VAL A 264 8.12 -5.04 30.18
C VAL A 264 8.53 -6.17 29.24
N ASP A 265 9.57 -6.93 29.60
CA ASP A 265 9.92 -8.13 28.86
C ASP A 265 8.77 -9.15 28.84
N VAL A 266 8.50 -9.70 27.66
CA VAL A 266 7.36 -10.61 27.45
C VAL A 266 7.51 -11.88 28.28
N GLN A 267 8.72 -12.42 28.40
CA GLN A 267 8.93 -13.65 29.17
C GLN A 267 8.78 -13.40 30.67
N GLU A 268 9.24 -12.25 31.16
CA GLU A 268 9.07 -11.82 32.55
C GLU A 268 7.59 -11.62 32.89
N ALA A 269 6.86 -10.86 32.08
CA ALA A 269 5.44 -10.58 32.28
C ALA A 269 4.59 -11.86 32.27
N LEU A 270 4.78 -12.72 31.27
CA LEU A 270 4.05 -13.99 31.20
C LEU A 270 4.47 -14.95 32.32
N GLY A 271 5.73 -14.91 32.75
CA GLY A 271 6.20 -15.66 33.91
C GLY A 271 5.43 -15.29 35.17
N GLU A 272 5.22 -14.00 35.41
CA GLU A 272 4.42 -13.54 36.55
C GLU A 272 2.94 -13.90 36.41
N VAL A 273 2.34 -13.68 35.23
CA VAL A 273 0.94 -14.06 34.98
C VAL A 273 0.71 -15.55 35.28
N ARG A 274 1.63 -16.42 34.84
CA ARG A 274 1.54 -17.86 35.13
C ARG A 274 1.65 -18.17 36.62
N ARG A 275 2.58 -17.51 37.35
CA ARG A 275 2.69 -17.68 38.81
C ARG A 275 1.38 -17.32 39.51
N GLN A 276 0.73 -16.23 39.07
CA GLN A 276 -0.55 -15.80 39.64
C GLN A 276 -1.71 -16.76 39.29
N MET A 277 -1.78 -17.23 38.04
CA MET A 277 -2.75 -18.28 37.66
C MET A 277 -2.61 -19.54 38.52
N GLN A 278 -1.38 -19.98 38.79
CA GLN A 278 -1.12 -21.14 39.64
C GLN A 278 -1.52 -20.91 41.10
N ARG A 279 -1.27 -19.71 41.64
CA ARG A 279 -1.71 -19.33 42.99
C ARG A 279 -3.24 -19.38 43.11
N GLN A 280 -3.95 -18.85 42.12
CA GLN A 280 -5.42 -18.91 42.08
C GLN A 280 -5.94 -20.35 42.09
N ARG A 281 -5.38 -21.23 41.24
CA ARG A 281 -5.76 -22.66 41.25
C ARG A 281 -5.50 -23.33 42.60
N ASN A 282 -4.38 -23.01 43.24
CA ASN A 282 -4.05 -23.57 44.55
C ASN A 282 -5.03 -23.10 45.63
N LEU A 283 -5.48 -21.85 45.56
CA LEU A 283 -6.50 -21.31 46.46
C LEU A 283 -7.85 -22.00 46.26
N GLU A 284 -8.30 -22.15 45.02
CA GLU A 284 -9.55 -22.87 44.67
C GLU A 284 -9.52 -24.33 45.16
N THR A 285 -8.38 -25.00 45.05
CA THR A 285 -8.22 -26.41 45.45
C THR A 285 -8.15 -26.58 46.97
N SER A 286 -7.70 -25.56 47.71
CA SER A 286 -7.47 -25.66 49.16
C SER A 286 -8.75 -25.62 50.00
N GLY A 287 -9.93 -25.42 49.39
CA GLY A 287 -11.23 -25.51 50.09
C GLY A 287 -11.42 -24.50 51.23
N ALA A 288 -10.56 -23.49 51.33
CA ALA A 288 -10.72 -22.36 52.25
C ALA A 288 -11.68 -21.29 51.68
N GLY A 289 -12.52 -21.67 50.72
CA GLY A 289 -13.49 -20.83 50.05
C GLY A 289 -14.74 -20.68 50.91
N ASP A 290 -14.87 -19.50 51.51
CA ASP A 290 -16.15 -18.82 51.77
C ASP A 290 -15.97 -17.41 52.34
N ASN A 291 -14.74 -16.97 52.65
CA ASN A 291 -14.53 -15.64 53.25
C ASN A 291 -13.49 -14.73 52.57
N TYR A 292 -12.87 -15.16 51.47
CA TYR A 292 -12.17 -14.23 50.59
C TYR A 292 -13.12 -13.88 49.46
N SER A 293 -13.69 -12.68 49.53
CA SER A 293 -14.53 -12.14 48.47
C SER A 293 -13.70 -12.12 47.18
N ASP A 294 -14.27 -12.48 46.04
CA ASP A 294 -13.64 -12.31 44.73
C ASP A 294 -13.16 -10.85 44.54
N ALA A 295 -13.81 -9.90 45.24
CA ALA A 295 -13.39 -8.52 45.33
C ALA A 295 -12.04 -8.34 46.05
N ASP A 296 -11.75 -9.10 47.11
CA ASP A 296 -10.50 -8.97 47.90
C ASP A 296 -9.29 -9.47 47.10
N ILE A 297 -9.46 -10.40 46.15
CA ILE A 297 -8.38 -10.82 45.25
C ILE A 297 -8.09 -9.71 44.23
N TRP A 298 -9.11 -9.06 43.68
CA TRP A 298 -8.91 -7.89 42.81
C TRP A 298 -8.36 -6.70 43.59
N PHE A 299 -8.82 -6.48 44.81
CA PHE A 299 -8.26 -5.47 45.71
C PHE A 299 -6.81 -5.80 46.04
N ASP A 300 -6.46 -7.04 46.38
CA ASP A 300 -5.06 -7.44 46.59
C ASP A 300 -4.24 -7.40 45.29
N LEU A 301 -4.81 -7.61 44.10
CA LEU A 301 -4.08 -7.47 42.83
C LEU A 301 -3.87 -6.00 42.44
N ILE A 302 -4.75 -5.11 42.90
CA ILE A 302 -4.71 -3.65 42.70
C ILE A 302 -3.91 -2.96 43.84
N GLU A 303 -3.90 -3.53 45.06
CA GLU A 303 -3.26 -3.02 46.28
C GLU A 303 -1.90 -3.68 46.57
N ASN A 304 -1.65 -4.92 46.13
CA ASN A 304 -0.26 -5.33 45.92
C ASN A 304 0.22 -4.46 44.78
N ASP A 305 1.05 -3.48 45.12
CA ASP A 305 1.83 -2.67 44.21
C ASP A 305 2.49 -3.55 43.12
N ILE A 306 1.75 -3.95 42.07
CA ILE A 306 2.19 -3.59 40.73
C ILE A 306 2.26 -2.09 40.91
N PRO A 307 3.46 -1.50 41.09
CA PRO A 307 3.52 -0.08 41.32
C PRO A 307 2.66 0.46 40.21
N ILE A 308 1.63 1.22 40.58
CA ILE A 308 1.05 2.15 39.63
C ILE A 308 2.23 3.10 39.39
N ARG A 309 3.21 2.66 38.59
CA ARG A 309 3.69 3.43 37.49
C ARG A 309 2.41 3.69 36.73
N LEU A 310 1.67 4.70 37.21
CA LEU A 310 1.38 5.87 36.43
C LEU A 310 2.71 6.02 35.72
N THR A 311 2.81 5.40 34.55
CA THR A 311 3.68 5.91 33.53
C THR A 311 3.17 7.33 33.50
N GLU A 312 3.86 8.21 34.25
CA GLU A 312 3.56 9.64 34.26
C GLU A 312 3.37 9.90 32.80
N MET A 313 2.14 10.28 32.43
CA MET A 313 1.76 10.41 31.03
C MET A 313 2.93 11.15 30.40
N PRO A 314 3.75 10.48 29.56
CA PRO A 314 5.16 10.85 29.39
C PRO A 314 5.17 12.34 29.17
N ALA A 315 5.87 13.07 30.06
CA ALA A 315 5.74 14.51 30.18
C ALA A 315 5.61 15.09 28.77
N SER A 316 4.47 15.76 28.51
CA SER A 316 4.07 16.14 27.15
C SER A 316 5.29 16.65 26.43
N TYR A 317 5.72 15.94 25.38
CA TYR A 317 7.00 16.16 24.73
C TYR A 317 7.19 17.66 24.48
N GLU A 318 8.11 18.30 25.20
CA GLU A 318 8.30 19.77 25.17
C GLU A 318 9.07 20.22 23.92
N GLY A 319 9.62 19.27 23.15
CA GLY A 319 10.33 19.57 21.92
C GLY A 319 9.42 19.98 20.78
N ALA A 320 10.03 20.43 19.69
CA ALA A 320 9.29 20.75 18.48
C ALA A 320 8.60 19.49 17.92
N THR A 321 7.33 19.61 17.56
CA THR A 321 6.57 18.53 16.92
C THR A 321 6.07 18.96 15.54
N CYS A 322 5.90 18.01 14.64
CA CYS A 322 5.23 18.24 13.36
C CYS A 322 3.80 18.74 13.57
N CYS A 323 3.44 19.90 13.01
CA CYS A 323 2.10 20.49 13.14
C CYS A 323 0.98 19.68 12.48
N LEU A 324 1.31 18.69 11.64
CA LEU A 324 0.32 17.85 10.94
C LEU A 324 0.11 16.48 11.59
N CYS A 325 1.15 15.87 12.15
CA CYS A 325 1.06 14.51 12.71
C CYS A 325 1.59 14.37 14.15
N ASN A 326 2.04 15.47 14.77
CA ASN A 326 2.69 15.51 16.08
C ASN A 326 3.96 14.66 16.21
N CYS A 327 4.61 14.25 15.10
CA CYS A 327 5.91 13.60 15.13
C CYS A 327 6.96 14.49 15.82
N GLY A 328 7.62 13.96 16.86
CA GLY A 328 8.63 14.66 17.67
C GLY A 328 10.07 14.28 17.34
N ILE A 329 10.35 13.70 16.17
CA ILE A 329 11.72 13.31 15.80
C ILE A 329 12.42 14.52 15.17
N THR A 330 13.20 15.25 15.97
CA THR A 330 13.79 16.55 15.61
C THR A 330 14.58 16.55 14.31
N ASP A 331 15.31 15.46 14.04
CA ASP A 331 16.18 15.33 12.86
C ASP A 331 15.40 15.29 11.54
N TYR A 332 14.10 14.99 11.62
CA TYR A 332 13.18 14.96 10.48
C TYR A 332 12.23 16.15 10.47
N LEU A 333 12.45 17.19 11.28
CA LEU A 333 11.59 18.38 11.29
C LEU A 333 12.18 19.54 10.49
N ALA A 334 11.43 19.98 9.49
CA ALA A 334 11.73 21.20 8.74
C ALA A 334 10.94 22.34 9.36
N LYS A 335 11.64 23.39 9.76
CA LYS A 335 11.05 24.59 10.33
C LYS A 335 10.68 25.56 9.22
N CYS A 336 9.42 25.97 9.14
CA CYS A 336 8.99 26.95 8.17
C CYS A 336 9.70 28.29 8.43
N THR A 337 10.38 28.82 7.42
CA THR A 337 11.10 30.10 7.48
C THR A 337 10.21 31.32 7.71
N LYS A 338 8.89 31.21 7.50
CA LYS A 338 7.92 32.30 7.68
C LYS A 338 7.15 32.23 9.01
N CYS A 339 6.53 31.10 9.34
CA CYS A 339 5.71 30.96 10.55
C CYS A 339 6.41 30.25 11.73
N SER A 340 7.62 29.71 11.52
CA SER A 340 8.36 28.92 12.52
C SER A 340 7.74 27.58 12.93
N ASP A 341 6.61 27.18 12.36
CA ASP A 341 6.00 25.85 12.56
C ASP A 341 6.89 24.74 11.99
N CYS A 342 6.92 23.59 12.68
CA CYS A 342 7.72 22.43 12.26
C CYS A 342 6.86 21.40 11.51
N TYR A 343 7.44 20.79 10.48
CA TYR A 343 6.79 19.75 9.67
C TYR A 343 7.74 18.59 9.50
N CYS A 344 7.28 17.36 9.74
CA CYS A 344 8.13 16.21 9.46
C CYS A 344 8.29 16.01 7.95
N TYR A 345 9.53 15.80 7.51
CA TYR A 345 9.89 15.62 6.11
C TYR A 345 10.73 14.36 5.92
N ARG A 346 10.83 13.91 4.66
CA ARG A 346 11.85 12.94 4.24
C ARG A 346 12.47 13.35 2.91
N ARG A 347 13.70 12.91 2.66
CA ARG A 347 14.35 12.97 1.35
C ARG A 347 13.62 12.02 0.40
N VAL A 348 13.16 12.52 -0.75
CA VAL A 348 12.90 11.64 -1.88
C VAL A 348 14.27 11.18 -2.33
N GLN A 349 14.67 9.95 -1.98
CA GLN A 349 15.85 9.40 -2.63
C GLN A 349 15.48 9.29 -4.11
N PRO A 350 16.26 9.89 -5.03
CA PRO A 350 16.12 9.51 -6.43
C PRO A 350 16.31 8.00 -6.44
N GLU A 351 15.36 7.27 -7.03
CA GLU A 351 15.57 5.89 -7.40
C GLU A 351 16.77 5.89 -8.36
N ASN A 352 17.99 5.89 -7.81
CA ASN A 352 19.18 5.62 -8.57
C ASN A 352 18.94 4.19 -9.07
N SER A 353 18.56 4.13 -10.35
CA SER A 353 18.50 2.94 -11.18
C SER A 353 19.24 1.76 -10.56
N ILE A 354 18.49 0.86 -9.94
CA ILE A 354 18.93 -0.49 -9.58
C ILE A 354 19.01 -1.37 -10.85
N ASP A 355 18.84 -0.77 -12.03
CA ASP A 355 18.99 -1.43 -13.32
C ASP A 355 20.39 -1.16 -13.90
N ASP A 356 21.00 -2.25 -14.38
CA ASP A 356 22.26 -2.38 -15.12
C ASP A 356 23.58 -2.48 -14.33
N ASP A 357 23.66 -3.44 -13.40
CA ASP A 357 24.80 -4.36 -13.44
C ASP A 357 24.58 -5.33 -14.61
N SER A 358 24.77 -4.83 -15.83
CA SER A 358 24.90 -5.68 -17.00
C SER A 358 26.20 -6.46 -16.86
N ASP A 359 26.07 -7.79 -16.75
CA ASP A 359 27.12 -8.77 -17.06
C ASP A 359 27.81 -8.37 -18.37
N SER A 360 28.94 -7.66 -18.29
CA SER A 360 29.88 -7.57 -19.40
C SER A 360 30.79 -8.78 -19.29
N ASP A 361 30.36 -9.87 -19.92
CA ASP A 361 31.20 -11.03 -20.21
C ASP A 361 32.48 -10.56 -20.91
N GLU A 362 33.60 -10.90 -20.29
CA GLU A 362 34.95 -10.76 -20.82
C GLU A 362 35.14 -11.75 -21.99
N ASP A 363 35.01 -11.27 -23.23
CA ASP A 363 35.62 -11.92 -24.39
C ASP A 363 36.77 -11.02 -24.89
N GLU A 364 37.96 -11.27 -24.35
CA GLU A 364 39.23 -10.81 -24.92
C GLU A 364 39.51 -11.51 -26.25
N GLU A 365 39.71 -10.74 -27.33
CA GLU A 365 40.59 -11.17 -28.42
C GLU A 365 41.57 -10.05 -28.84
N PRO A 366 42.81 -10.40 -29.25
CA PRO A 366 43.89 -9.45 -29.44
C PRO A 366 44.02 -8.99 -30.90
N GLY A 367 43.78 -7.70 -31.16
CA GLY A 367 43.90 -7.09 -32.49
C GLY A 367 44.84 -5.90 -32.54
N LYS A 368 46.00 -6.08 -33.18
CA LYS A 368 47.08 -5.09 -33.38
C LYS A 368 46.65 -3.82 -34.15
N GLY A 369 47.02 -2.67 -33.59
CA GLY A 369 47.81 -1.61 -34.26
C GLY A 369 47.09 -0.59 -35.16
N SER A 370 47.16 0.70 -34.78
CA SER A 370 47.93 1.73 -35.51
C SER A 370 47.63 3.16 -35.04
N ARG A 371 48.67 3.81 -34.51
CA ARG A 371 49.15 5.19 -34.75
C ARG A 371 48.16 6.35 -35.02
N ALA A 372 48.35 7.38 -34.16
CA ALA A 372 48.60 8.80 -34.46
C ALA A 372 47.41 9.71 -34.81
N ASN A 373 47.04 10.62 -33.89
CA ASN A 373 47.53 12.01 -33.87
C ASN A 373 46.79 12.84 -32.80
N LEU A 374 47.57 13.53 -31.97
CA LEU A 374 47.16 14.71 -31.19
C LEU A 374 47.10 15.93 -32.12
N PRO A 375 46.36 16.98 -31.71
CA PRO A 375 47.09 18.19 -31.33
C PRO A 375 46.64 18.78 -29.98
N GLN A 376 47.64 19.23 -29.23
CA GLN A 376 47.56 20.25 -28.20
C GLN A 376 47.37 21.63 -28.86
N ASP A 377 46.67 22.53 -28.18
CA ASP A 377 47.02 23.95 -27.98
C ASP A 377 46.05 24.51 -26.92
N ALA A 378 46.53 24.97 -25.75
CA ALA A 378 47.01 26.35 -25.46
C ALA A 378 45.81 27.35 -25.40
N SER A 379 45.62 28.27 -24.46
CA SER A 379 46.47 28.95 -23.48
C SER A 379 45.61 29.96 -22.69
N MET A 380 46.07 30.36 -21.51
CA MET A 380 45.94 31.69 -20.87
C MET A 380 44.55 32.29 -20.55
N ASN A 381 44.29 32.49 -19.26
CA ASN A 381 44.36 33.86 -18.70
C ASN A 381 44.47 33.86 -17.16
N GLN A 382 45.57 34.43 -16.68
CA GLN A 382 45.78 34.89 -15.31
C GLN A 382 45.35 36.36 -15.23
N ASN A 383 44.65 36.74 -14.16
CA ASN A 383 44.71 38.12 -13.67
C ASN A 383 44.72 38.10 -12.13
N LEU A 384 45.81 38.68 -11.63
CA LEU A 384 46.11 39.02 -10.24
C LEU A 384 45.21 40.16 -9.76
N ILE A 385 44.70 40.06 -8.53
CA ILE A 385 44.61 41.21 -7.61
C ILE A 385 45.03 40.71 -6.22
N ASP A 386 46.17 41.20 -5.76
CA ASP A 386 46.65 41.15 -4.39
C ASP A 386 45.81 42.05 -3.48
N SER A 387 45.50 41.57 -2.28
CA SER A 387 45.55 42.38 -1.04
C SER A 387 45.58 41.44 0.16
N ALA A 388 46.72 41.45 0.85
CA ALA A 388 46.99 40.69 2.05
C ALA A 388 46.52 41.44 3.30
N GLU A 389 45.93 40.72 4.26
CA GLU A 389 46.01 41.08 5.68
C GLU A 389 46.01 39.81 6.56
N VAL A 390 47.20 39.58 7.13
CA VAL A 390 47.58 39.00 8.43
C VAL A 390 46.70 37.94 9.12
N ALA A 391 47.36 36.82 9.46
CA ALA A 391 46.91 35.59 10.14
C ALA A 391 46.34 35.77 11.58
N PRO A 392 45.76 34.71 12.20
CA PRO A 392 46.60 33.67 12.78
C PRO A 392 46.14 32.22 12.51
N LEU A 393 47.16 31.36 12.50
CA LEU A 393 47.12 29.91 12.51
C LEU A 393 46.25 29.36 13.65
N ASN A 394 45.30 28.50 13.31
CA ASN A 394 45.03 27.29 14.07
C ASN A 394 44.52 26.22 13.12
N ALA A 395 45.34 25.18 12.98
CA ALA A 395 45.06 23.98 12.21
C ALA A 395 44.35 22.98 13.11
N GLU A 396 43.09 22.68 12.83
CA GLU A 396 42.46 21.43 13.24
C GLU A 396 41.70 20.85 12.04
N ALA A 397 42.25 19.74 11.56
CA ALA A 397 41.69 18.68 10.73
C ALA A 397 40.46 18.99 9.86
N GLN A 398 40.70 19.15 8.55
CA GLN A 398 39.73 18.77 7.53
C GLN A 398 39.53 17.25 7.64
N GLY A 399 38.51 16.83 8.39
CA GLY A 399 37.99 15.48 8.32
C GLY A 399 37.41 15.25 6.93
N GLU A 400 37.91 14.23 6.24
CA GLU A 400 37.22 13.64 5.10
C GLU A 400 35.77 13.40 5.51
N LEU A 401 34.84 14.08 4.83
CA LEU A 401 33.42 13.78 4.89
C LEU A 401 33.27 12.36 4.34
N ALA A 402 33.39 11.39 5.22
CA ALA A 402 32.96 10.03 4.96
C ALA A 402 31.52 10.12 4.46
N ASP A 403 31.32 9.64 3.24
CA ASP A 403 30.01 9.45 2.62
C ASP A 403 29.28 8.38 3.44
N ASP A 404 28.79 8.79 4.61
CA ASP A 404 28.09 7.93 5.55
C ASP A 404 26.72 7.66 4.94
N LYS A 405 26.66 6.57 4.16
CA LYS A 405 25.45 5.93 3.67
C LYS A 405 24.67 5.33 4.85
N SER A 406 24.36 6.14 5.86
CA SER A 406 23.39 5.79 6.86
C SER A 406 22.07 5.57 6.14
N GLU A 407 21.65 4.31 6.06
CA GLU A 407 20.36 3.95 5.50
C GLU A 407 19.29 4.66 6.34
N ASP A 408 18.64 5.65 5.73
CA ASP A 408 17.54 6.38 6.35
C ASP A 408 16.41 5.39 6.68
N THR A 409 16.25 5.08 7.97
CA THR A 409 15.31 4.05 8.46
C THR A 409 13.88 4.56 8.64
N PHE A 410 13.64 5.87 8.47
CA PHE A 410 12.31 6.47 8.71
C PHE A 410 11.35 6.19 7.54
N PRO A 411 10.28 5.38 7.68
CA PRO A 411 9.50 4.90 6.53
C PRO A 411 8.90 6.01 5.66
N PHE A 412 8.99 5.88 4.32
CA PHE A 412 8.60 6.91 3.35
C PHE A 412 7.14 7.36 3.51
N TYR A 413 6.26 6.43 3.88
CA TYR A 413 4.84 6.67 4.04
C TYR A 413 4.47 7.45 5.32
N GLU A 414 5.44 7.81 6.16
CA GLU A 414 5.18 8.46 7.46
C GLU A 414 5.40 9.98 7.46
N ALA A 415 6.23 10.52 6.58
CA ALA A 415 6.52 11.95 6.54
C ALA A 415 5.33 12.79 6.03
N CYS A 416 5.18 13.99 6.57
CA CYS A 416 4.13 14.93 6.16
C CYS A 416 4.50 15.74 4.92
N ILE A 417 5.79 15.93 4.66
CA ILE A 417 6.31 16.68 3.51
C ILE A 417 7.34 15.81 2.76
N ALA A 418 7.22 15.75 1.44
CA ALA A 418 8.29 15.24 0.57
C ALA A 418 8.80 16.38 -0.31
N PHE A 419 10.06 16.76 -0.08
CA PHE A 419 10.67 17.93 -0.72
C PHE A 419 10.79 17.76 -2.22
N ASN A 420 10.44 18.84 -2.93
CA ASN A 420 10.60 19.02 -4.37
C ASN A 420 9.98 17.93 -5.24
N ALA A 421 9.07 17.11 -4.69
CA ALA A 421 8.43 16.02 -5.42
C ALA A 421 7.64 16.48 -6.66
N LEU A 422 7.27 17.76 -6.70
CA LEU A 422 6.52 18.38 -7.81
C LEU A 422 7.34 19.46 -8.53
N SER A 423 8.64 19.60 -8.21
CA SER A 423 9.49 20.61 -8.83
C SER A 423 9.90 20.16 -10.23
N GLY A 424 9.61 20.99 -11.24
CA GLY A 424 10.14 20.80 -12.60
C GLY A 424 11.62 21.22 -12.76
N VAL A 425 12.26 21.73 -11.70
CA VAL A 425 13.64 22.20 -11.73
C VAL A 425 14.59 21.00 -11.59
N SER A 426 15.43 20.79 -12.61
CA SER A 426 16.54 19.85 -12.59
C SER A 426 17.87 20.60 -12.72
N PRO A 427 18.86 20.36 -11.84
CA PRO A 427 18.86 19.39 -10.75
C PRO A 427 18.06 19.86 -9.51
N LEU A 428 17.51 18.90 -8.76
CA LEU A 428 16.86 19.16 -7.47
C LEU A 428 17.87 19.72 -6.47
N PRO A 429 17.49 20.70 -5.61
CA PRO A 429 18.41 21.22 -4.62
C PRO A 429 18.77 20.14 -3.57
N PRO A 430 19.97 20.21 -2.97
CA PRO A 430 20.34 19.34 -1.86
C PRO A 430 19.31 19.38 -0.73
N LEU A 431 19.14 18.26 0.00
CA LEU A 431 18.15 18.17 1.08
C LEU A 431 18.35 19.24 2.14
N SER A 432 19.59 19.49 2.57
CA SER A 432 19.91 20.55 3.54
C SER A 432 19.40 21.91 3.08
N THR A 433 19.64 22.26 1.82
CA THR A 433 19.14 23.51 1.22
C THR A 433 17.61 23.55 1.19
N ALA A 434 16.94 22.43 0.85
CA ALA A 434 15.48 22.35 0.85
C ALA A 434 14.89 22.53 2.26
N VAL A 435 15.56 21.98 3.28
CA VAL A 435 15.17 22.10 4.70
C VAL A 435 15.36 23.52 5.21
N GLU A 436 16.51 24.13 4.93
CA GLU A 436 16.84 25.50 5.36
C GLU A 436 15.93 26.55 4.71
N SER A 437 15.52 26.33 3.46
CA SER A 437 14.64 27.23 2.71
C SER A 437 13.15 26.87 2.78
N PHE A 438 12.78 25.89 3.62
CA PHE A 438 11.42 25.38 3.67
C PHE A 438 10.39 26.46 4.03
N VAL A 439 9.36 26.58 3.19
CA VAL A 439 8.17 27.39 3.44
C VAL A 439 6.99 26.43 3.46
N CYS A 440 6.20 26.42 4.53
CA CYS A 440 5.04 25.52 4.61
C CYS A 440 3.95 25.89 3.60
N PRO A 441 3.00 24.99 3.31
CA PRO A 441 1.93 25.24 2.33
C PRO A 441 1.12 26.50 2.63
N GLN A 442 0.88 26.79 3.91
CA GLN A 442 0.11 27.96 4.35
C GLN A 442 0.85 29.28 4.11
N CYS A 443 2.19 29.25 4.12
CA CYS A 443 3.05 30.41 3.96
C CYS A 443 3.56 30.59 2.51
N TRP A 444 3.24 29.65 1.62
CA TRP A 444 3.68 29.67 0.23
C TRP A 444 3.04 30.83 -0.55
N ALA A 445 3.87 31.56 -1.31
CA ALA A 445 3.41 32.69 -2.10
C ALA A 445 2.85 32.22 -3.45
N TYR A 446 1.70 31.53 -3.45
CA TYR A 446 1.10 30.92 -4.65
C TYR A 446 0.98 31.88 -5.85
N ARG A 447 0.71 33.16 -5.58
CA ARG A 447 0.61 34.21 -6.60
C ARG A 447 1.91 34.48 -7.34
N GLU A 448 3.03 34.41 -6.64
CA GLU A 448 4.36 34.76 -7.16
C GLU A 448 5.10 33.52 -7.63
N SER A 449 5.00 32.43 -6.86
CA SER A 449 5.80 31.22 -7.02
C SER A 449 5.03 30.05 -7.66
N GLY A 450 3.73 30.19 -7.90
CA GLY A 450 2.91 29.15 -8.53
C GLY A 450 2.61 27.97 -7.62
N LEU A 451 2.56 26.76 -8.20
CA LEU A 451 2.27 25.53 -7.48
C LEU A 451 3.28 25.31 -6.34
N TYR A 452 2.79 24.76 -5.23
CA TYR A 452 3.66 24.37 -4.14
C TYR A 452 4.58 23.21 -4.58
N PRO A 453 5.92 23.35 -4.49
CA PRO A 453 6.86 22.42 -5.12
C PRO A 453 7.05 21.11 -4.34
N HIS A 454 6.58 21.05 -3.10
CA HIS A 454 6.71 19.87 -2.24
C HIS A 454 5.39 19.09 -2.22
N TYR A 455 5.48 17.77 -2.12
CA TYR A 455 4.29 16.98 -1.84
C TYR A 455 3.93 17.14 -0.35
N VAL A 456 2.66 17.40 -0.08
CA VAL A 456 2.12 17.46 1.28
C VAL A 456 1.26 16.24 1.46
N ARG A 457 1.64 15.37 2.38
CA ARG A 457 0.81 14.25 2.77
C ARG A 457 -0.52 14.82 3.30
N PRO A 458 -1.67 14.37 2.79
CA PRO A 458 -2.94 14.68 3.41
C PRO A 458 -2.87 14.33 4.89
N ILE A 459 -3.39 15.20 5.76
CA ILE A 459 -3.44 14.93 7.20
C ILE A 459 -4.06 13.53 7.38
N PRO A 460 -3.41 12.60 8.10
CA PRO A 460 -3.90 11.24 8.24
C PRO A 460 -5.38 11.25 8.60
N ARG A 461 -6.20 10.56 7.79
CA ARG A 461 -7.67 10.49 7.88
C ARG A 461 -8.15 10.30 9.32
N GLU A 462 -7.41 9.53 10.12
CA GLU A 462 -7.68 9.22 11.53
C GLU A 462 -7.80 10.46 12.45
N SER A 463 -7.09 11.56 12.14
CA SER A 463 -7.22 12.82 12.88
C SER A 463 -8.51 13.60 12.57
N VAL A 464 -9.13 13.33 11.42
CA VAL A 464 -10.38 13.96 10.95
C VAL A 464 -11.59 13.05 11.21
N GLU A 465 -11.41 11.72 11.19
CA GLU A 465 -12.49 10.73 11.22
C GLU A 465 -12.86 10.24 12.64
N ASN A 466 -12.09 10.55 13.69
CA ASN A 466 -12.30 10.08 15.06
C ASN A 466 -13.51 10.67 15.84
N LYS A 467 -14.55 11.17 15.17
CA LYS A 467 -15.78 11.65 15.86
C LYS A 467 -17.10 11.26 15.21
N LYS A 468 -17.13 10.50 14.10
CA LYS A 468 -18.39 10.20 13.40
C LYS A 468 -18.71 8.70 13.45
N LEU A 469 -19.93 8.38 13.88
CA LEU A 469 -20.49 7.03 14.05
C LEU A 469 -20.73 6.26 12.73
N TYR A 470 -20.35 6.82 11.57
CA TYR A 470 -20.75 6.27 10.27
C TYR A 470 -19.54 5.78 9.49
N TRP A 471 -19.66 4.58 8.92
CA TRP A 471 -18.70 4.00 7.98
C TRP A 471 -18.45 4.93 6.78
N PRO A 472 -17.22 4.99 6.25
CA PRO A 472 -16.87 5.91 5.16
C PRO A 472 -17.59 5.51 3.86
N ARG A 473 -18.57 6.32 3.45
CA ARG A 473 -19.24 6.20 2.14
C ARG A 473 -18.60 7.15 1.14
N MET A 474 -18.48 6.76 -0.12
CA MET A 474 -17.90 7.61 -1.17
C MET A 474 -18.85 7.76 -2.36
N ALA A 475 -19.04 9.00 -2.79
CA ALA A 475 -19.63 9.34 -4.08
C ALA A 475 -18.54 9.99 -4.93
N MET A 476 -18.19 9.40 -6.07
CA MET A 476 -17.12 9.90 -6.93
C MET A 476 -17.62 10.15 -8.34
N VAL A 477 -17.34 11.34 -8.87
CA VAL A 477 -17.58 11.70 -10.26
C VAL A 477 -16.25 11.70 -10.99
N VAL A 478 -16.14 10.95 -12.09
CA VAL A 478 -14.94 10.93 -12.93
C VAL A 478 -15.24 11.66 -14.23
N PHE A 479 -14.76 12.90 -14.31
CA PHE A 479 -14.81 13.72 -15.51
C PHE A 479 -13.70 13.33 -16.47
N TYR A 480 -14.01 13.01 -17.72
CA TYR A 480 -13.01 12.56 -18.68
C TYR A 480 -13.23 13.13 -20.09
N VAL A 481 -12.15 13.25 -20.87
CA VAL A 481 -12.24 13.40 -22.34
C VAL A 481 -12.19 12.03 -23.01
N GLU A 482 -12.85 11.88 -24.17
CA GLU A 482 -13.09 10.58 -24.83
C GLU A 482 -11.85 9.69 -24.96
N GLN A 483 -10.71 10.29 -25.30
CA GLN A 483 -9.44 9.59 -25.50
C GLN A 483 -8.96 8.82 -24.26
N PHE A 484 -9.38 9.24 -23.05
CA PHE A 484 -9.04 8.57 -21.80
C PHE A 484 -10.13 7.63 -21.29
N TRP A 485 -11.13 7.27 -22.10
CA TRP A 485 -12.19 6.35 -21.67
C TRP A 485 -11.66 5.00 -21.16
N PRO A 486 -10.73 4.29 -21.84
CA PRO A 486 -10.19 3.03 -21.34
C PRO A 486 -9.54 3.17 -19.95
N HIS A 487 -8.75 4.22 -19.74
CA HIS A 487 -8.10 4.53 -18.47
C HIS A 487 -9.12 4.88 -17.39
N THR A 488 -10.16 5.64 -17.74
CA THR A 488 -11.26 6.01 -16.85
C THR A 488 -12.01 4.78 -16.36
N LYS A 489 -12.38 3.87 -17.27
CA LYS A 489 -13.06 2.61 -16.96
C LYS A 489 -12.19 1.75 -16.02
N GLN A 490 -10.89 1.63 -16.31
CA GLN A 490 -9.96 0.87 -15.46
C GLN A 490 -9.82 1.50 -14.06
N PHE A 491 -9.62 2.81 -13.97
CA PHE A 491 -9.50 3.55 -12.72
C PHE A 491 -10.75 3.38 -11.84
N MET A 492 -11.94 3.52 -12.43
CA MET A 492 -13.20 3.32 -11.71
C MET A 492 -13.36 1.88 -11.22
N SER A 493 -13.07 0.89 -12.06
CA SER A 493 -13.15 -0.53 -11.69
C SER A 493 -12.23 -0.86 -10.50
N LEU A 494 -10.97 -0.39 -10.53
CA LEU A 494 -10.02 -0.58 -9.44
C LEU A 494 -10.47 0.11 -8.15
N THR A 495 -10.98 1.35 -8.28
CA THR A 495 -11.46 2.12 -7.13
C THR A 495 -12.69 1.48 -6.48
N ALA A 496 -13.69 1.11 -7.28
CA ALA A 496 -14.88 0.42 -6.80
C ALA A 496 -14.54 -0.94 -6.19
N GLY A 497 -13.66 -1.71 -6.85
CA GLY A 497 -13.20 -3.01 -6.36
C GLY A 497 -12.55 -2.90 -4.98
N ARG A 498 -11.64 -1.93 -4.81
CA ARG A 498 -10.97 -1.69 -3.52
C ARG A 498 -11.93 -1.24 -2.42
N TRP A 499 -12.86 -0.35 -2.74
CA TRP A 499 -13.86 0.10 -1.75
C TRP A 499 -14.81 -1.04 -1.34
N LYS A 500 -15.26 -1.82 -2.31
CA LYS A 500 -16.12 -2.99 -2.09
C LYS A 500 -15.42 -4.07 -1.27
N GLN A 501 -14.12 -4.30 -1.48
CA GLN A 501 -13.31 -5.22 -0.67
C GLN A 501 -13.27 -4.81 0.80
N LEU A 502 -13.34 -3.51 1.09
CA LEU A 502 -13.41 -2.98 2.46
C LEU A 502 -14.83 -2.98 3.04
N GLY A 503 -15.83 -3.47 2.29
CA GLY A 503 -17.23 -3.45 2.70
C GLY A 503 -17.87 -2.06 2.69
N TRP A 504 -17.22 -1.08 2.05
CA TRP A 504 -17.67 0.30 2.05
C TRP A 504 -18.51 0.63 0.82
N GLU A 505 -19.53 1.46 1.02
CA GLU A 505 -20.39 1.92 -0.07
C GLU A 505 -19.64 2.91 -0.97
N CYS A 506 -19.67 2.66 -2.28
CA CYS A 506 -18.98 3.44 -3.28
C CYS A 506 -19.88 3.59 -4.52
N ILE A 507 -20.11 4.83 -4.93
CA ILE A 507 -20.92 5.17 -6.10
C ILE A 507 -20.07 5.98 -7.04
N LEU A 508 -19.86 5.45 -8.24
CA LEU A 508 -18.98 6.02 -9.24
C LEU A 508 -19.76 6.43 -10.47
N GLU A 509 -19.65 7.68 -10.87
CA GLU A 509 -20.35 8.21 -12.03
C GLU A 509 -19.37 8.80 -13.05
N PRO A 510 -19.26 8.23 -14.27
CA PRO A 510 -18.43 8.77 -15.32
C PRO A 510 -19.16 9.89 -16.06
N VAL A 511 -18.48 11.02 -16.26
CA VAL A 511 -19.02 12.17 -16.99
C VAL A 511 -18.04 12.57 -18.08
N LYS A 512 -18.43 12.35 -19.32
CA LYS A 512 -17.68 12.84 -20.46
C LYS A 512 -17.80 14.36 -20.52
N LEU A 513 -16.66 15.06 -20.44
CA LEU A 513 -16.58 16.52 -20.40
C LEU A 513 -17.27 17.19 -21.59
N GLN A 514 -17.25 16.56 -22.76
CA GLN A 514 -17.90 17.05 -23.99
C GLN A 514 -19.43 17.12 -23.87
N HIS A 515 -20.05 16.32 -22.99
CA HIS A 515 -21.51 16.26 -22.80
C HIS A 515 -21.95 16.93 -21.50
N LEU A 516 -21.14 17.84 -20.95
CA LEU A 516 -21.43 18.46 -19.66
C LEU A 516 -22.77 19.20 -19.65
N ALA A 517 -23.13 19.87 -20.75
CA ALA A 517 -24.38 20.60 -20.90
C ALA A 517 -25.63 19.69 -20.95
N GLU A 518 -25.46 18.41 -21.31
CA GLU A 518 -26.56 17.45 -21.45
C GLU A 518 -26.88 16.75 -20.11
N ARG A 519 -25.98 16.84 -19.12
CA ARG A 519 -26.09 16.13 -17.85
C ARG A 519 -26.70 17.04 -16.78
N GLU A 520 -27.86 16.62 -16.27
CA GLU A 520 -28.46 17.22 -15.08
C GLU A 520 -28.31 16.27 -13.89
N ASN A 521 -27.70 16.76 -12.81
CA ASN A 521 -27.61 16.08 -11.50
C ASN A 521 -27.18 14.60 -11.55
N VAL A 522 -25.88 14.36 -11.55
CA VAL A 522 -25.26 13.03 -11.75
C VAL A 522 -25.61 12.01 -10.66
N PHE A 523 -26.05 12.45 -9.48
CA PHE A 523 -26.45 11.58 -8.38
C PHE A 523 -27.94 11.71 -8.05
N ARG A 524 -28.79 11.86 -9.06
CA ARG A 524 -30.24 12.10 -8.85
C ARG A 524 -30.91 11.03 -8.01
N ASP A 525 -30.54 9.77 -8.20
CA ASP A 525 -31.18 8.62 -7.55
C ASP A 525 -30.46 8.16 -6.28
N LEU A 526 -29.41 8.89 -5.87
CA LEU A 526 -28.67 8.57 -4.67
C LEU A 526 -29.48 8.96 -3.43
N SER A 527 -30.02 7.97 -2.74
CA SER A 527 -30.54 8.12 -1.38
C SER A 527 -29.35 8.30 -0.42
N TRP A 528 -29.15 9.51 0.10
CA TRP A 528 -28.01 9.79 0.96
C TRP A 528 -28.37 10.62 2.17
N ASP A 529 -27.70 10.31 3.27
CA ASP A 529 -27.81 11.03 4.52
C ASP A 529 -26.79 12.16 4.55
N LYS A 530 -27.24 13.39 4.80
CA LYS A 530 -26.35 14.57 4.84
C LYS A 530 -25.19 14.35 5.83
N GLY A 531 -23.97 14.57 5.35
CA GLY A 531 -22.74 14.47 6.13
C GLY A 531 -22.17 13.06 6.25
N THR A 532 -22.69 12.09 5.49
CA THR A 532 -22.21 10.69 5.49
C THR A 532 -21.30 10.33 4.31
N TYR A 533 -21.47 10.94 3.14
CA TYR A 533 -20.64 10.66 1.96
C TYR A 533 -19.46 11.62 1.84
N GLN A 534 -18.29 11.07 1.54
CA GLN A 534 -17.17 11.81 0.99
C GLN A 534 -17.37 11.96 -0.51
N VAL A 535 -17.24 13.17 -1.02
CA VAL A 535 -17.45 13.45 -2.45
C VAL A 535 -16.11 13.67 -3.12
N VAL A 536 -15.82 12.89 -4.16
CA VAL A 536 -14.56 12.98 -4.89
C VAL A 536 -14.84 13.33 -6.35
N ALA A 537 -14.23 14.39 -6.85
CA ALA A 537 -14.23 14.69 -8.28
C ALA A 537 -12.85 14.39 -8.86
N VAL A 538 -12.78 13.55 -9.89
CA VAL A 538 -11.53 13.23 -10.60
C VAL A 538 -11.64 13.73 -12.03
N TYR A 539 -10.65 14.47 -12.50
CA TYR A 539 -10.57 14.97 -13.86
C TYR A 539 -9.47 14.23 -14.61
N ILE A 540 -9.81 13.50 -15.66
CA ILE A 540 -8.87 12.80 -16.54
C ILE A 540 -8.89 13.49 -17.91
N THR A 541 -7.99 14.44 -18.11
CA THR A 541 -8.01 15.36 -19.26
C THR A 541 -6.61 15.81 -19.69
N HIS A 542 -6.50 16.45 -20.84
CA HIS A 542 -5.25 17.09 -21.27
C HIS A 542 -5.10 18.45 -20.57
N GLY A 543 -3.91 18.72 -20.07
CA GLY A 543 -3.47 20.06 -19.68
C GLY A 543 -2.95 20.79 -20.92
N LEU A 544 -3.53 21.94 -21.21
CA LEU A 544 -3.19 22.75 -22.36
C LEU A 544 -2.18 23.83 -21.98
N ASP A 545 -1.26 24.13 -22.89
CA ASP A 545 -0.27 25.17 -22.71
C ASP A 545 -0.89 26.58 -22.69
N GLY A 546 -0.16 27.54 -22.12
CA GLY A 546 -0.63 28.91 -22.00
C GLY A 546 -1.88 29.04 -21.12
N GLN A 547 -2.72 30.04 -21.39
CA GLN A 547 -3.83 30.39 -20.51
C GLN A 547 -5.10 29.54 -20.69
N GLN A 548 -5.04 28.47 -21.50
CA GLN A 548 -6.22 27.68 -21.86
C GLN A 548 -6.67 26.71 -20.75
N GLY A 549 -5.77 26.31 -19.85
CA GLY A 549 -6.12 25.45 -18.72
C GLY A 549 -6.25 23.98 -19.12
N TYR A 550 -7.44 23.41 -18.97
CA TYR A 550 -7.72 21.99 -19.18
C TYR A 550 -8.67 21.78 -20.35
N GLN A 551 -8.42 20.72 -21.13
CA GLN A 551 -9.25 20.41 -22.29
C GLN A 551 -10.66 19.98 -21.88
N LEU A 552 -11.67 20.55 -22.53
CA LEU A 552 -13.08 20.14 -22.42
C LEU A 552 -13.47 19.25 -23.63
N ASN A 553 -13.09 19.68 -24.83
CA ASN A 553 -13.30 18.98 -26.09
C ASN A 553 -12.12 19.24 -27.05
N ASN A 554 -12.19 18.71 -28.28
CA ASN A 554 -11.09 18.84 -29.25
C ASN A 554 -10.74 20.29 -29.64
N SER A 555 -11.66 21.24 -29.43
CA SER A 555 -11.53 22.65 -29.83
C SER A 555 -11.49 23.63 -28.66
N GLU A 556 -11.80 23.19 -27.44
CA GLU A 556 -12.08 24.06 -26.30
C GLU A 556 -11.33 23.61 -25.06
N GLY A 557 -10.69 24.59 -24.41
CA GLY A 557 -10.07 24.47 -23.11
C GLY A 557 -10.70 25.46 -22.13
N LEU A 558 -10.82 25.05 -20.88
CA LEU A 558 -11.32 25.88 -19.80
C LEU A 558 -10.25 26.09 -18.74
N ARG A 559 -10.17 27.31 -18.21
CA ARG A 559 -9.31 27.63 -17.07
C ARG A 559 -9.73 26.80 -15.85
N PRO A 560 -8.83 26.49 -14.90
CA PRO A 560 -9.14 25.59 -13.79
C PRO A 560 -10.38 25.97 -12.97
N ALA A 561 -10.54 27.25 -12.63
CA ALA A 561 -11.71 27.71 -11.86
C ALA A 561 -13.00 27.66 -12.68
N GLU A 562 -12.92 27.97 -13.97
CA GLU A 562 -14.05 27.88 -14.89
C GLU A 562 -14.50 26.44 -15.08
N LEU A 563 -13.56 25.52 -15.32
CA LEU A 563 -13.82 24.09 -15.41
C LEU A 563 -14.57 23.62 -14.16
N LEU A 564 -14.03 23.86 -12.96
CA LEU A 564 -14.68 23.45 -11.70
C LEU A 564 -16.06 24.06 -11.50
N THR A 565 -16.25 25.32 -11.90
CA THR A 565 -17.55 25.98 -11.81
C THR A 565 -18.58 25.30 -12.70
N GLN A 566 -18.21 24.97 -13.93
CA GLN A 566 -19.11 24.33 -14.87
C GLN A 566 -19.38 22.86 -14.49
N THR A 567 -18.34 22.11 -14.15
CA THR A 567 -18.44 20.66 -13.91
C THR A 567 -19.08 20.33 -12.57
N LEU A 568 -18.75 21.04 -11.49
CA LEU A 568 -19.28 20.69 -10.17
C LEU A 568 -20.76 21.06 -10.00
N ARG A 569 -21.33 21.89 -10.88
CA ARG A 569 -22.77 22.20 -10.91
C ARG A 569 -23.65 20.94 -11.01
N ILE A 570 -23.22 19.94 -11.77
CA ILE A 570 -23.99 18.69 -11.93
C ILE A 570 -23.90 17.78 -10.69
N ALA A 571 -23.06 18.11 -9.72
CA ALA A 571 -22.91 17.41 -8.44
C ALA A 571 -23.25 18.32 -7.23
N GLU A 572 -23.78 19.52 -7.47
CA GLU A 572 -23.98 20.57 -6.46
C GLU A 572 -24.75 20.07 -5.23
N LYS A 573 -25.88 19.37 -5.46
CA LYS A 573 -26.68 18.80 -4.36
C LYS A 573 -25.87 17.87 -3.47
N VAL A 574 -25.03 17.02 -4.07
CA VAL A 574 -24.20 16.05 -3.33
C VAL A 574 -23.01 16.72 -2.66
N LEU A 575 -22.53 17.85 -3.20
CA LEU A 575 -21.49 18.64 -2.55
C LEU A 575 -22.02 19.37 -1.30
N GLU A 576 -23.23 19.94 -1.34
CA GLU A 576 -23.83 20.69 -0.21
C GLU A 576 -24.04 19.87 1.08
N GLY A 577 -24.17 18.56 0.93
CA GLY A 577 -24.32 17.62 2.05
C GLY A 577 -23.15 16.66 2.21
N ALA A 578 -22.03 16.88 1.52
CA ALA A 578 -20.85 16.05 1.67
C ALA A 578 -20.26 16.17 3.09
N SER A 579 -19.68 15.08 3.58
CA SER A 579 -18.89 15.06 4.82
C SER A 579 -17.51 15.71 4.59
N SER A 580 -16.96 15.50 3.40
CA SER A 580 -15.76 16.12 2.85
C SER A 580 -15.85 16.14 1.33
N SER A 581 -15.12 17.04 0.69
CA SER A 581 -15.05 17.12 -0.78
C SER A 581 -13.60 17.25 -1.24
N THR A 582 -13.22 16.44 -2.22
CA THR A 582 -11.86 16.40 -2.75
C THR A 582 -11.87 16.43 -4.26
N VAL A 583 -10.91 17.14 -4.86
CA VAL A 583 -10.74 17.23 -6.30
C VAL A 583 -9.35 16.74 -6.71
N PHE A 584 -9.28 15.88 -7.72
CA PHE A 584 -8.04 15.38 -8.31
C PHE A 584 -7.97 15.73 -9.79
N PHE A 585 -6.83 16.24 -10.23
CA PHE A 585 -6.52 16.46 -11.64
C PHE A 585 -5.47 15.45 -12.10
N LEU A 586 -5.87 14.55 -12.98
CA LEU A 586 -5.04 13.57 -13.66
C LEU A 586 -4.89 14.01 -15.12
N SER A 587 -3.85 14.80 -15.40
CA SER A 587 -3.65 15.36 -16.74
C SER A 587 -2.23 15.18 -17.26
N CYS A 588 -2.11 14.92 -18.57
CA CYS A 588 -0.85 15.13 -19.27
C CYS A 588 -0.71 16.62 -19.59
N GLY A 589 0.37 17.25 -19.13
CA GLY A 589 0.53 18.70 -19.10
C GLY A 589 0.18 19.29 -17.73
N HIS A 590 0.76 20.46 -17.44
CA HIS A 590 0.74 21.06 -16.10
C HIS A 590 0.29 22.53 -16.15
N PRO A 591 -0.99 22.82 -16.41
CA PRO A 591 -1.49 24.20 -16.47
C PRO A 591 -1.21 24.98 -15.17
N LEU A 592 -1.21 24.30 -14.03
CA LEU A 592 -0.91 24.88 -12.72
C LEU A 592 0.57 25.23 -12.49
N HIS A 593 1.46 25.00 -13.46
CA HIS A 593 2.78 25.63 -13.45
C HIS A 593 2.68 27.15 -13.69
N GLN A 594 1.56 27.65 -14.21
CA GLN A 594 1.34 29.09 -14.38
C GLN A 594 0.76 29.70 -13.10
N PRO A 595 1.49 30.64 -12.45
CA PRO A 595 1.05 31.23 -11.18
C PRO A 595 -0.32 31.91 -11.26
N LEU A 596 -0.65 32.49 -12.42
CA LEU A 596 -1.95 33.12 -12.66
C LEU A 596 -3.12 32.14 -12.56
N LEU A 597 -2.96 30.90 -13.06
CA LEU A 597 -4.01 29.88 -12.99
C LEU A 597 -4.14 29.29 -11.58
N VAL A 598 -3.02 29.21 -10.84
CA VAL A 598 -3.02 28.81 -9.42
C VAL A 598 -3.74 29.84 -8.55
N GLU A 599 -3.44 31.13 -8.75
CA GLU A 599 -4.08 32.23 -8.02
C GLU A 599 -5.58 32.30 -8.31
N GLU A 600 -5.98 32.15 -9.58
CA GLU A 600 -7.39 32.08 -9.95
C GLU A 600 -8.12 30.91 -9.27
N LEU A 601 -7.50 29.71 -9.27
CA LEU A 601 -8.05 28.53 -8.62
C LEU A 601 -8.16 28.75 -7.11
N ARG A 602 -7.15 29.34 -6.48
CA ARG A 602 -7.19 29.71 -5.05
C ARG A 602 -8.33 30.67 -4.75
N GLN A 603 -8.48 31.75 -5.53
CA GLN A 603 -9.58 32.71 -5.36
C GLN A 603 -10.95 32.05 -5.54
N TRP A 604 -11.05 31.06 -6.43
CA TRP A 604 -12.25 30.24 -6.57
C TRP A 604 -12.51 29.41 -5.31
N ILE A 605 -11.50 28.70 -4.79
CA ILE A 605 -11.61 27.92 -3.54
C ILE A 605 -12.03 28.82 -2.38
N ASP A 606 -11.39 29.98 -2.22
CA ASP A 606 -11.70 30.94 -1.15
C ASP A 606 -13.15 31.43 -1.26
N ARG A 607 -13.64 31.73 -2.46
CA ARG A 607 -15.05 32.11 -2.68
C ARG A 607 -16.01 30.98 -2.30
N VAL A 608 -15.73 29.74 -2.72
CA VAL A 608 -16.58 28.58 -2.43
C VAL A 608 -16.59 28.29 -0.92
N LEU A 609 -15.44 28.33 -0.25
CA LEU A 609 -15.34 28.11 1.20
C LEU A 609 -16.01 29.21 2.02
N LEU A 610 -15.93 30.48 1.58
CA LEU A 610 -16.60 31.60 2.24
C LEU A 610 -18.12 31.57 2.06
N LEU A 611 -18.61 31.10 0.91
CA LEU A 611 -20.05 30.97 0.64
C LEU A 611 -20.67 29.74 1.32
N GLY A 612 -19.89 28.67 1.52
CA GLY A 612 -20.36 27.41 2.11
C GLY A 612 -20.54 27.41 3.63
N LYS A 613 -20.08 28.45 4.35
CA LYS A 613 -20.45 28.60 5.76
C LYS A 613 -21.86 29.20 5.82
N PRO A 614 -22.87 28.51 6.37
CA PRO A 614 -24.15 29.15 6.63
C PRO A 614 -23.84 30.38 7.49
N ARG A 615 -24.27 31.56 7.04
CA ARG A 615 -24.26 32.77 7.86
C ARG A 615 -25.05 32.44 9.12
N ARG A 616 -24.36 32.02 10.19
CA ARG A 616 -24.93 32.05 11.53
C ARG A 616 -25.24 33.53 11.75
N GLY A 617 -26.52 33.87 11.78
CA GLY A 617 -26.97 35.21 12.15
C GLY A 617 -26.40 35.60 13.53
N PRO A 618 -26.37 36.89 13.86
CA PRO A 618 -25.85 37.37 15.14
C PRO A 618 -26.49 36.67 16.34
#